data_AF-A0AA40VW78-F1
#
_entry.id   AF-A0AA40VW78-F1
#
_cell.length_a   1.000
_cell.length_b   1.000
_cell.length_c   1.000
_cell.angle_alpha   90.00
_cell.angle_beta   90.00
_cell.angle_gamma   90.00
#
_symmetry.space_group_name_H-M   'P 1'
#
loop_
_entity.id
_entity.type
_entity.pdbx_description
1 polymer ?
#
loop_
_entity_poly.entity_id
_entity_poly.type
_entity_poly.pdbx_seq_one_letter_code
_entity_poly.pdbx_strand_id
1 'polypeptide(L)' 'NTDSDGELRHTYIKGRPDVNCQVLILKRLPPEISWRELSEEFELPIPTLSSFYQRQCLPRLRSFAKLEGLL' A
#
# COMPACT_ATOMS: atom_id res chain seq x y z
N ASN A 1 -7.96 15.42 -3.46
CA ASN A 1 -7.11 15.57 -2.27
C ASN A 1 -6.03 14.50 -2.33
N THR A 2 -4.79 14.91 -2.56
CA THR A 2 -3.64 14.01 -2.75
C THR A 2 -3.00 13.85 -1.38
N ASP A 3 -2.92 12.62 -0.85
CA ASP A 3 -2.15 12.21 0.36
C ASP A 3 -1.40 13.39 1.02
N SER A 4 -2.11 14.21 1.81
CA SER A 4 -1.67 15.57 2.16
C SER A 4 -0.36 15.60 2.97
N ASP A 5 0.04 14.44 3.50
CA ASP A 5 1.25 14.23 4.30
C ASP A 5 2.35 13.45 3.55
N GLY A 6 2.04 12.81 2.41
CA GLY A 6 2.98 11.96 1.66
C GLY A 6 3.37 10.65 2.37
N GLU A 7 2.82 10.36 3.55
CA GLU A 7 3.11 9.17 4.37
C GLU A 7 2.93 7.85 3.61
N LEU A 8 1.91 7.75 2.75
CA LEU A 8 1.67 6.51 1.99
C LEU A 8 2.72 6.32 0.88
N ARG A 9 3.25 7.41 0.33
CA ARG A 9 4.32 7.39 -0.68
C ARG A 9 5.69 7.15 -0.07
N HIS A 10 5.97 7.74 1.09
CA HIS A 10 7.25 7.60 1.79
C HIS A 10 7.38 6.27 2.54
N THR A 11 6.27 5.57 2.79
CA THR A 11 6.29 4.23 3.37
C THR A 11 6.42 3.18 2.28
N TYR A 12 7.65 2.68 2.08
CA TYR A 12 7.98 1.66 1.08
C TYR A 12 8.76 0.49 1.67
N ILE A 13 8.75 -0.65 0.97
CA ILE A 13 9.55 -1.82 1.34
C ILE A 13 11.03 -1.44 1.22
N LYS A 14 11.85 -1.75 2.23
CA LYS A 14 13.27 -1.34 2.27
C LYS A 14 14.00 -1.69 0.96
N GLY A 15 14.58 -0.68 0.31
CA GLY A 15 15.30 -0.82 -0.95
C GLY A 15 14.39 -0.91 -2.20
N ARG A 16 13.07 -0.78 -2.03
CA ARG A 16 12.05 -0.89 -3.08
C ARG A 16 11.06 0.29 -3.00
N PRO A 17 11.49 1.51 -3.37
CA PRO A 17 10.62 2.70 -3.38
C PRO A 17 9.47 2.59 -4.40
N ASP A 18 9.63 1.72 -5.40
CA ASP A 18 8.61 1.30 -6.36
C ASP A 18 7.43 0.58 -5.69
N VAL A 19 7.65 -0.07 -4.54
CA VAL A 19 6.62 -0.80 -3.79
C VAL A 19 6.30 -0.05 -2.49
N ASN A 20 5.57 1.05 -2.64
CA ASN A 20 5.06 1.85 -1.52
C ASN A 20 3.61 1.52 -1.17
N CYS A 21 3.17 2.00 0.00
CA CYS A 21 1.82 1.76 0.48
C CYS A 21 0.75 2.33 -0.46
N GLN A 22 0.98 3.50 -1.06
CA GLN A 22 0.04 4.06 -2.03
C GLN A 22 -0.17 3.12 -3.22
N VAL A 23 0.93 2.62 -3.82
CA VAL A 23 0.87 1.70 -4.97
C VAL A 23 0.10 0.43 -4.62
N LEU A 24 0.41 -0.19 -3.47
CA LEU A 24 -0.27 -1.42 -3.05
C LEU A 24 -1.74 -1.19 -2.74
N ILE A 25 -2.10 -0.09 -2.09
CA ILE A 25 -3.50 0.26 -1.82
C ILE A 25 -4.25 0.46 -3.15
N LEU A 26 -3.70 1.25 -4.07
CA LEU A 26 -4.32 1.52 -5.36
C LEU A 26 -4.54 0.25 -6.18
N LYS A 27 -3.57 -0.66 -6.22
CA LYS A 27 -3.71 -1.95 -6.92
C LYS A 27 -4.69 -2.93 -6.26
N ARG A 28 -4.98 -2.75 -4.97
CA ARG A 28 -5.97 -3.55 -4.23
C ARG A 28 -7.37 -2.97 -4.31
N LEU A 29 -7.52 -1.70 -4.69
CA LEU A 29 -8.83 -1.10 -4.97
C LEU A 29 -9.36 -1.58 -6.33
N PRO A 30 -10.68 -1.67 -6.54
CA PRO A 30 -11.25 -2.22 -7.77
C PRO A 30 -10.72 -1.51 -9.04
N PRO A 31 -10.20 -2.27 -10.04
CA PRO A 31 -10.11 -3.73 -10.07
C PRO A 31 -9.02 -4.29 -9.15
N GLU A 32 -9.42 -5.21 -8.25
CA GLU A 32 -8.54 -5.79 -7.24
C GLU A 32 -7.51 -6.71 -7.91
N ILE A 33 -6.23 -6.37 -7.79
CA ILE A 33 -5.11 -7.24 -8.19
C ILE A 33 -4.80 -8.21 -7.05
N SER A 34 -4.59 -9.47 -7.41
CA SER A 34 -4.27 -10.52 -6.44
C SER A 34 -2.84 -10.38 -5.91
N TRP A 35 -2.57 -10.86 -4.70
CA TRP A 35 -1.21 -10.87 -4.16
C TRP A 35 -0.22 -11.68 -5.02
N ARG A 36 -0.73 -12.68 -5.75
CA ARG A 36 0.08 -13.49 -6.66
C ARG A 36 0.61 -12.66 -7.81
N GLU A 37 -0.26 -11.90 -8.47
CA GLU A 37 0.15 -11.03 -9.59
C GLU A 37 1.09 -9.92 -9.13
N LEU A 38 0.84 -9.32 -7.96
CA LEU A 38 1.76 -8.32 -7.38
C LEU A 38 3.12 -8.94 -7.04
N SER A 39 3.12 -10.19 -6.60
CA SER A 39 4.34 -10.93 -6.29
C SER A 39 5.18 -11.17 -7.54
N GLU A 40 4.53 -11.48 -8.66
CA GLU A 40 5.17 -11.64 -9.97
C GLU A 40 5.63 -10.29 -10.54
N GLU A 41 4.78 -9.25 -10.48
CA GLU A 41 5.10 -7.90 -10.98
C GLU A 41 6.27 -7.25 -10.26
N PHE A 42 6.33 -7.38 -8.93
CA PHE A 42 7.37 -6.78 -8.12
C PHE A 42 8.53 -7.71 -7.79
N GLU A 43 8.48 -8.97 -8.23
CA GLU A 43 9.47 -10.01 -7.89
C GLU A 43 9.70 -10.10 -6.36
N LEU A 44 8.62 -9.97 -5.59
CA LEU A 44 8.65 -10.00 -4.13
C LEU A 44 7.78 -11.15 -3.61
N PRO A 45 8.20 -11.86 -2.55
CA PRO A 45 7.37 -12.91 -1.98
C PRO A 45 5.99 -12.37 -1.53
N ILE A 46 4.92 -13.12 -1.85
CA ILE A 46 3.56 -12.88 -1.32
C ILE A 46 3.56 -12.55 0.19
N PRO A 47 4.23 -13.31 1.09
CA PRO A 47 4.20 -12.99 2.52
C PRO A 47 4.85 -11.64 2.86
N THR A 48 5.80 -11.18 2.05
CA THR A 48 6.43 -9.85 2.21
C THR A 48 5.42 -8.76 1.87
N LEU A 49 4.73 -8.89 0.74
CA LEU A 49 3.72 -7.93 0.29
C LEU A 49 2.53 -7.87 1.25
N SER A 50 1.98 -9.03 1.63
CA SER A 50 0.81 -9.09 2.49
C SER A 50 1.12 -8.59 3.92
N SER A 51 2.27 -8.98 4.49
CA SER A 51 2.69 -8.52 5.82
C SER A 51 2.95 -7.02 5.83
N PHE A 52 3.63 -6.50 4.80
CA PHE A 52 3.86 -5.07 4.66
C PHE A 52 2.54 -4.30 4.52
N TYR A 53 1.64 -4.77 3.67
CA TYR A 53 0.32 -4.17 3.49
C TYR A 53 -0.48 -4.11 4.80
N GLN A 54 -0.54 -5.22 5.52
CA GLN A 54 -1.31 -5.31 6.77
C GLN A 54 -0.71 -4.44 7.88
N ARG A 55 0.62 -4.44 8.04
CA ARG A 55 1.29 -3.76 9.16
C ARG A 55 1.59 -2.30 8.90
N GLN A 56 1.88 -1.92 7.66
CA GLN A 56 2.31 -0.56 7.32
C GLN A 56 1.22 0.22 6.60
N CYS A 57 0.52 -0.40 5.65
CA CYS A 57 -0.39 0.30 4.76
C CYS A 57 -1.81 0.44 5.34
N LEU A 58 -2.38 -0.62 5.93
CA LEU A 58 -3.71 -0.56 6.54
C LEU A 58 -3.84 0.47 7.68
N PRO A 59 -2.94 0.54 8.69
CA PRO A 59 -3.10 1.54 9.74
C PRO A 59 -2.98 2.97 9.21
N ARG A 60 -2.12 3.21 8.22
CA ARG A 60 -1.97 4.52 7.57
C ARG A 60 -3.18 4.87 6.72
N LEU A 61 -3.71 3.91 5.95
CA LEU A 61 -4.94 4.08 5.19
C LEU A 61 -6.11 4.43 6.10
N ARG A 62 -6.24 3.79 7.26
CA ARG A 62 -7.26 4.14 8.26
C ARG A 62 -7.07 5.56 8.79
N SER A 63 -5.83 5.95 9.10
CA SER A 63 -5.53 7.31 9.54
C SER A 63 -5.88 8.35 8.47
N PHE A 64 -5.51 8.08 7.22
CA PHE A 64 -5.86 8.90 6.06
C PHE A 64 -7.37 9.02 5.88
N ALA A 65 -8.11 7.90 5.90
CA ALA A 65 -9.57 7.90 5.76
C ALA A 65 -10.26 8.71 6.87
N LYS A 66 -9.76 8.61 8.10
CA LYS A 66 -10.25 9.42 9.24
C LYS A 66 -9.99 10.92 9.05
N LEU A 67 -8.81 11.29 8.55
CA LEU A 67 -8.46 12.69 8.29
C LEU A 67 -9.28 13.30 7.15
N GLU A 68 -9.57 12.51 6.11
CA GLU A 68 -10.42 12.93 5.00
C GLU A 68 -11.92 12.92 5.33
N GLY A 69 -12.31 12.50 6.55
CA GLY A 69 -13.71 12.42 6.97
C GLY A 69 -14.53 11.32 6.28
N LEU A 70 -13.86 10.29 5.75
CA LEU A 70 -14.48 9.13 5.09
C LEU A 70 -14.90 8.03 6.07
N LEU A 71 -14.57 8.18 7.36
CA LEU A 71 -14.71 7.19 8.43
C LEU A 71 -15.06 7.89 9.75
#